data_AF-A0A5W9H359-F1
#
_entry.id   AF-A0A5W9H359-F1
#
_cell.length_a   1.000
_cell.length_b   1.000
_cell.length_c   1.000
_cell.angle_alpha   90.00
_cell.angle_beta   90.00
_cell.angle_gamma   90.00
#
_symmetry.space_group_name_H-M   'P 1'
#
loop_
_entity.id
_entity.type
_entity.pdbx_description
1 polymer ?
#
loop_
_entity_poly.entity_id
_entity_poly.type
_entity_poly.pdbx_seq_one_letter_code
_entity_poly.pdbx_strand_id
1 'polypeptide(L)'
;MTIDKQALREVAEKATKGEWWSDVVETDGEYGEGEDRVSGYHSYAVYVGHESLLDMINSTAACIHTEWDHDYHMAWDETAKRNAEFIAAANPATVLALLDENIQLQREKDAIEAVVLALRDDMRQVREQLAAAERRKADNQEPAGYHVIKECGKVGCSVATLEEAEKTRDFWNKKWTIRPYFYTAQPASERERIRREHAEWSDATFGDVGPVGPLKHLSKEALEAAAEPGDLSEWADMQFLLWDAQRRAGISDEQITHAMVEKLAINKTRQWPEPKDGEPRLHIKEQPAQVVPDDLVKAFISAIEKEQDRLFGEDYLMDSKDCVDVIREEAQRLNSCRASMLQGGAK
;
A
#
# COMPACT_ATOMS: atom_id res chain seq x y z
N MET A 1 -12.43 6.37 11.50
CA MET A 1 -13.41 7.36 11.02
C MET A 1 -13.45 7.25 9.50
N THR A 2 -14.65 7.22 8.91
CA THR A 2 -14.82 7.20 7.45
C THR A 2 -15.28 8.59 7.02
N ILE A 3 -14.62 9.20 6.04
CA ILE A 3 -14.99 10.52 5.52
C ILE A 3 -16.01 10.32 4.40
N ASP A 4 -17.18 10.94 4.53
CA ASP A 4 -18.14 11.04 3.43
C ASP A 4 -17.67 12.12 2.44
N LYS A 5 -17.04 11.66 1.35
CA LYS A 5 -16.52 12.52 0.29
C LYS A 5 -17.62 13.25 -0.47
N GLN A 6 -18.82 12.66 -0.57
CA GLN A 6 -19.95 13.26 -1.29
C GLN A 6 -20.56 14.39 -0.46
N ALA A 7 -20.82 14.16 0.83
CA ALA A 7 -21.26 15.20 1.74
C ALA A 7 -20.25 16.35 1.84
N LEU A 8 -18.94 16.05 1.87
CA LEU A 8 -17.89 17.07 1.90
C LEU A 8 -17.84 17.90 0.59
N ARG A 9 -17.93 17.25 -0.58
CA ARG A 9 -18.07 17.94 -1.88
C ARG A 9 -19.29 18.86 -1.89
N GLU A 10 -20.43 18.36 -1.47
CA GLU A 10 -21.68 19.11 -1.44
C GLU A 10 -21.66 20.31 -0.49
N VAL A 11 -20.89 20.26 0.60
CA VAL A 11 -20.69 21.42 1.49
C VAL A 11 -19.77 22.44 0.81
N ALA A 12 -18.65 21.99 0.20
CA ALA A 12 -17.72 22.88 -0.48
C ALA A 12 -18.34 23.57 -1.72
N GLU A 13 -19.16 22.88 -2.52
CA GLU A 13 -19.85 23.45 -3.69
C GLU A 13 -20.86 24.56 -3.32
N LYS A 14 -21.42 24.50 -2.10
CA LYS A 14 -22.41 25.44 -1.54
C LYS A 14 -21.76 26.61 -0.76
N ALA A 15 -20.49 26.49 -0.38
CA ALA A 15 -19.74 27.52 0.33
C ALA A 15 -19.32 28.68 -0.60
N THR A 16 -18.92 29.82 0.00
CA THR A 16 -18.59 31.03 -0.75
C THR A 16 -17.39 30.82 -1.68
N LYS A 17 -17.56 31.14 -2.97
CA LYS A 17 -16.58 30.83 -4.02
C LYS A 17 -15.57 31.96 -4.18
N GLY A 18 -14.30 31.60 -4.25
CA GLY A 18 -13.17 32.51 -4.45
C GLY A 18 -11.93 31.99 -3.73
N GLU A 19 -10.83 32.71 -3.87
CA GLU A 19 -9.65 32.53 -3.02
C GLU A 19 -9.95 33.11 -1.64
N TRP A 20 -9.78 32.31 -0.58
CA TRP A 20 -9.96 32.77 0.79
C TRP A 20 -8.60 33.11 1.40
N TRP A 21 -8.54 34.17 2.18
CA TRP A 21 -7.33 34.65 2.84
C TRP A 21 -7.67 35.10 4.26
N SER A 22 -6.67 35.12 5.15
CA SER A 22 -6.84 35.53 6.55
C SER A 22 -6.00 36.74 6.87
N ASP A 23 -6.52 37.66 7.69
CA ASP A 23 -5.80 38.86 8.14
C ASP A 23 -6.03 39.16 9.63
N VAL A 24 -5.20 40.06 10.17
CA VAL A 24 -5.36 40.67 11.49
C VAL A 24 -6.52 41.66 11.47
N VAL A 25 -7.31 41.69 12.54
CA VAL A 25 -8.34 42.70 12.77
C VAL A 25 -8.06 43.45 14.07
N GLU A 26 -7.79 44.74 13.95
CA GLU A 26 -7.74 45.67 15.09
C GLU A 26 -9.12 45.72 15.77
N THR A 27 -9.15 45.29 17.04
CA THR A 27 -10.36 45.20 17.86
C THR A 27 -10.25 46.10 19.08
N ASP A 28 -11.29 46.90 19.35
CA ASP A 28 -11.44 47.64 20.60
C ASP A 28 -11.63 46.67 21.79
N GLY A 29 -10.74 46.77 22.79
CA GLY A 29 -10.79 45.96 24.01
C GLY A 29 -9.76 46.44 25.05
N GLU A 30 -9.82 45.90 26.27
CA GLU A 30 -8.82 46.10 27.32
C GLU A 30 -8.26 44.75 27.77
N TYR A 31 -6.94 44.66 27.96
CA TYR A 31 -6.29 43.49 28.59
C TYR A 31 -5.32 43.92 29.69
N GLY A 32 -5.04 43.01 30.63
CA GLY A 32 -4.25 43.28 31.84
C GLY A 32 -5.11 43.52 33.10
N GLU A 33 -4.46 43.49 34.26
CA GLU A 33 -5.07 43.71 35.57
C GLU A 33 -4.63 45.04 36.20
N GLY A 34 -5.46 45.59 37.09
CA GLY A 34 -5.12 46.80 37.85
C GLY A 34 -4.99 48.06 36.98
N GLU A 35 -3.93 48.82 37.21
CA GLU A 35 -3.63 50.09 36.52
C GLU A 35 -2.83 49.87 35.22
N ASP A 36 -2.20 48.70 35.04
CA ASP A 36 -1.38 48.34 33.87
C ASP A 36 -2.21 47.85 32.67
N ARG A 37 -3.44 48.35 32.52
CA ARG A 37 -4.34 47.96 31.42
C ARG A 37 -3.94 48.61 30.09
N VAL A 38 -3.85 47.78 29.05
CA VAL A 38 -3.56 48.21 27.69
C VAL A 38 -4.81 48.06 26.81
N SER A 39 -5.05 49.06 25.97
CA SER A 39 -6.17 49.11 25.03
C SER A 39 -5.79 48.57 23.65
N GLY A 40 -6.69 47.82 23.03
CA GLY A 40 -6.55 47.27 21.68
C GLY A 40 -6.17 45.79 21.67
N TYR A 41 -6.68 45.04 20.70
CA TYR A 41 -6.44 43.60 20.57
C TYR A 41 -6.42 43.18 19.11
N HIS A 42 -5.57 42.22 18.74
CA HIS A 42 -5.55 41.61 17.42
C HIS A 42 -6.33 40.29 17.43
N SER A 43 -7.55 40.34 16.88
CA SER A 43 -8.26 39.15 16.43
C SER A 43 -7.86 38.80 14.99
N TYR A 44 -8.45 37.75 14.44
CA TYR A 44 -8.21 37.29 13.08
C TYR A 44 -9.53 37.02 12.37
N ALA A 45 -9.61 37.39 11.10
CA ALA A 45 -10.77 37.13 10.26
C ALA A 45 -10.36 36.43 8.95
N VAL A 46 -11.33 35.74 8.34
CA VAL A 46 -11.18 35.09 7.03
C VAL A 46 -12.07 35.81 6.02
N TYR A 47 -11.50 36.14 4.86
CA TYR A 47 -12.07 36.99 3.84
C TYR A 47 -12.17 36.28 2.49
N VAL A 48 -13.04 36.78 1.61
CA VAL A 48 -13.02 36.51 0.17
C VAL A 48 -13.12 37.84 -0.59
N GLY A 49 -12.10 38.16 -1.39
CA GLY A 49 -11.98 39.50 -1.97
C GLY A 49 -11.91 40.58 -0.87
N HIS A 50 -12.99 41.36 -0.71
CA HIS A 50 -13.14 42.38 0.33
C HIS A 50 -14.26 42.05 1.35
N GLU A 51 -14.92 40.91 1.25
CA GLU A 51 -16.01 40.51 2.14
C GLU A 51 -15.46 39.63 3.28
N SER A 52 -15.77 39.96 4.53
CA SER A 52 -15.47 39.08 5.67
C SER A 52 -16.47 37.92 5.71
N LEU A 53 -15.95 36.70 5.84
CA LEU A 53 -16.72 35.47 5.96
C LEU A 53 -16.89 35.02 7.40
N LEU A 54 -15.81 35.16 8.19
CA LEU A 54 -15.66 34.62 9.54
C LEU A 54 -14.78 35.60 10.33
N ASP A 55 -15.13 35.86 11.59
CA ASP A 55 -14.34 36.70 12.49
C ASP A 55 -14.19 36.00 13.85
N MET A 56 -12.96 35.99 14.39
CA MET A 56 -12.57 35.19 15.55
C MET A 56 -12.39 36.00 16.84
N ILE A 57 -12.98 37.21 16.91
CA ILE A 57 -12.91 38.15 18.05
C ILE A 57 -13.07 37.49 19.44
N ASN A 58 -13.95 36.49 19.58
CA ASN A 58 -14.37 35.93 20.87
C ASN A 58 -13.96 34.45 21.06
N SER A 59 -12.68 34.14 20.84
CA SER A 59 -12.11 32.81 21.07
C SER A 59 -12.09 32.43 22.56
N THR A 60 -12.96 31.50 22.98
CA THR A 60 -12.98 30.97 24.37
C THR A 60 -11.89 29.92 24.65
N ALA A 61 -11.05 29.62 23.66
CA ALA A 61 -9.89 28.73 23.75
C ALA A 61 -8.57 29.50 23.52
N ALA A 62 -8.58 30.81 23.78
CA ALA A 62 -7.48 31.69 23.44
C ALA A 62 -6.23 31.42 24.28
N CYS A 63 -5.09 31.39 23.59
CA CYS A 63 -3.79 31.59 24.23
C CYS A 63 -3.37 33.03 23.89
N ILE A 64 -3.57 33.94 24.86
CA ILE A 64 -3.25 35.35 24.69
C ILE A 64 -1.73 35.50 24.78
N HIS A 65 -1.09 35.83 23.66
CA HIS A 65 0.30 36.27 23.66
C HIS A 65 0.36 37.79 23.69
N THR A 66 1.34 38.33 24.41
CA THR A 66 1.62 39.76 24.47
C THR A 66 3.03 40.03 23.99
N GLU A 67 3.20 40.93 23.02
CA GLU A 67 4.50 41.28 22.44
C GLU A 67 4.67 42.79 22.29
N TRP A 68 5.92 43.24 22.28
CA TRP A 68 6.27 44.65 22.13
C TRP A 68 7.16 44.80 20.89
N ASP A 69 6.62 45.44 19.85
CA ASP A 69 7.22 45.49 18.50
C ASP A 69 8.19 46.67 18.29
N HIS A 70 8.54 47.35 19.39
CA HIS A 70 9.24 48.64 19.52
C HIS A 70 8.39 49.91 19.45
N ASP A 71 7.22 49.91 18.80
CA ASP A 71 6.34 51.08 18.71
C ASP A 71 5.03 50.91 19.50
N TYR A 72 4.49 49.68 19.60
CA TYR A 72 3.25 49.34 20.31
C TYR A 72 3.38 48.10 21.21
N HIS A 73 2.49 48.00 22.21
CA HIS A 73 2.31 46.81 23.04
C HIS A 73 1.05 46.07 22.59
N MET A 74 1.25 44.92 21.97
CA MET A 74 0.26 44.15 21.23
C MET A 74 -0.21 42.93 22.04
N ALA A 75 -1.49 42.56 21.90
CA ALA A 75 -1.98 41.24 22.33
C ALA A 75 -2.75 40.56 21.19
N TRP A 76 -2.57 39.24 21.04
CA TRP A 76 -3.15 38.44 19.94
C TRP A 76 -3.49 37.00 20.37
N ASP A 77 -4.48 36.38 19.72
CA ASP A 77 -4.82 34.97 19.97
C ASP A 77 -4.12 34.04 18.95
N GLU A 78 -3.16 33.27 19.45
CA GLU A 78 -2.45 32.27 18.66
C GLU A 78 -3.37 31.11 18.24
N THR A 79 -4.44 30.81 18.99
CA THR A 79 -5.46 29.82 18.62
C THR A 79 -6.31 30.31 17.45
N ALA A 80 -6.86 31.52 17.50
CA ALA A 80 -7.59 32.14 16.39
C ALA A 80 -6.71 32.27 15.14
N LYS A 81 -5.47 32.75 15.27
CA LYS A 81 -4.53 32.87 14.13
C LYS A 81 -4.40 31.57 13.35
N ARG A 82 -4.00 30.49 14.03
CA ARG A 82 -3.81 29.15 13.43
C ARG A 82 -5.10 28.60 12.81
N ASN A 83 -6.25 28.89 13.40
CA ASN A 83 -7.54 28.48 12.88
C ASN A 83 -7.95 29.27 11.62
N ALA A 84 -7.74 30.59 11.60
CA ALA A 84 -8.02 31.44 10.45
C ALA A 84 -7.10 31.07 9.26
N GLU A 85 -5.80 30.91 9.50
CA GLU A 85 -4.82 30.42 8.53
C GLU A 85 -5.23 29.05 7.96
N PHE A 86 -5.63 28.11 8.83
CA PHE A 86 -6.09 26.78 8.40
C PHE A 86 -7.36 26.85 7.55
N ILE A 87 -8.35 27.66 7.92
CA ILE A 87 -9.62 27.77 7.18
C ILE A 87 -9.42 28.47 5.83
N ALA A 88 -8.55 29.49 5.76
CA ALA A 88 -8.17 30.14 4.51
C ALA A 88 -7.43 29.18 3.56
N ALA A 89 -6.52 28.36 4.07
CA ALA A 89 -5.83 27.34 3.27
C ALA A 89 -6.77 26.19 2.84
N ALA A 90 -7.59 25.67 3.76
CA ALA A 90 -8.57 24.61 3.54
C ALA A 90 -9.90 25.12 2.97
N ASN A 91 -9.86 26.18 2.15
CA ASN A 91 -11.02 26.79 1.53
C ASN A 91 -11.73 25.84 0.54
N PRO A 92 -12.95 26.17 0.08
CA PRO A 92 -13.75 25.29 -0.77
C PRO A 92 -13.08 24.89 -2.09
N ALA A 93 -12.26 25.76 -2.69
CA ALA A 93 -11.53 25.44 -3.92
C ALA A 93 -10.42 24.41 -3.64
N THR A 94 -9.64 24.60 -2.57
CA THR A 94 -8.63 23.61 -2.13
C THR A 94 -9.27 22.26 -1.83
N VAL A 95 -10.39 22.24 -1.09
CA VAL A 95 -11.10 21.00 -0.73
C VAL A 95 -11.65 20.29 -1.96
N LEU A 96 -12.20 21.01 -2.94
CA LEU A 96 -12.70 20.40 -4.18
C LEU A 96 -11.58 19.83 -5.05
N ALA A 97 -10.46 20.54 -5.19
CA ALA A 97 -9.28 20.06 -5.92
C ALA A 97 -8.72 18.77 -5.30
N LEU A 98 -8.52 18.74 -3.98
CA LEU A 98 -8.07 17.55 -3.25
C LEU A 98 -9.06 16.38 -3.38
N LEU A 99 -10.37 16.64 -3.49
CA LEU A 99 -11.38 15.61 -3.75
C LEU A 99 -11.31 15.06 -5.18
N ASP A 100 -11.07 15.89 -6.20
CA ASP A 100 -10.87 15.42 -7.58
C ASP A 100 -9.57 14.64 -7.76
N GLU A 101 -8.46 15.10 -7.17
CA GLU A 101 -7.21 14.33 -7.09
C GLU A 101 -7.44 12.97 -6.42
N ASN A 102 -8.20 12.92 -5.32
CA ASN A 102 -8.47 11.68 -4.62
C ASN A 102 -9.41 10.73 -5.39
N ILE A 103 -10.31 11.27 -6.22
CA ILE A 103 -11.13 10.48 -7.16
C ILE A 103 -10.26 9.94 -8.30
N GLN A 104 -9.34 10.73 -8.83
CA GLN A 104 -8.43 10.30 -9.89
C GLN A 104 -7.46 9.21 -9.41
N LEU A 105 -6.84 9.38 -8.24
CA LEU A 105 -5.97 8.38 -7.63
C LEU A 105 -6.70 7.05 -7.32
N GLN A 106 -8.00 7.11 -6.97
CA GLN A 106 -8.82 5.90 -6.83
C GLN A 106 -9.03 5.20 -8.19
N ARG A 107 -9.31 5.94 -9.27
CA ARG A 107 -9.46 5.36 -10.61
C ARG A 107 -8.18 4.70 -11.11
N GLU A 108 -7.03 5.36 -10.92
CA GLU A 108 -5.71 4.81 -11.28
C GLU A 108 -5.37 3.55 -10.48
N LYS A 109 -5.66 3.56 -9.18
CA LYS A 109 -5.59 2.39 -8.30
C LYS A 109 -6.43 1.24 -8.85
N ASP A 110 -7.69 1.49 -9.18
CA ASP A 110 -8.63 0.44 -9.61
C ASP A 110 -8.25 -0.13 -10.98
N ALA A 111 -7.80 0.72 -11.92
CA ALA A 111 -7.29 0.31 -13.22
C ALA A 111 -6.08 -0.63 -13.12
N ILE A 112 -5.06 -0.28 -12.31
CA ILE A 112 -3.87 -1.11 -12.05
C ILE A 112 -4.23 -2.52 -11.56
N GLU A 113 -5.39 -2.68 -10.91
CA GLU A 113 -5.77 -3.90 -10.24
C GLU A 113 -6.57 -4.87 -11.09
N ALA A 114 -7.38 -4.37 -12.02
CA ALA A 114 -7.99 -5.18 -13.08
C ALA A 114 -6.90 -6.00 -13.81
N VAL A 115 -5.74 -5.38 -14.07
CA VAL A 115 -4.53 -6.04 -14.61
C VAL A 115 -4.04 -7.15 -13.69
N VAL A 116 -3.91 -6.90 -12.39
CA VAL A 116 -3.41 -7.87 -11.40
C VAL A 116 -4.37 -9.05 -11.19
N LEU A 117 -5.64 -8.90 -11.54
CA LEU A 117 -6.63 -9.97 -11.59
C LEU A 117 -6.53 -10.76 -12.91
N ALA A 118 -6.59 -10.10 -14.07
CA ALA A 118 -6.50 -10.78 -15.36
C ALA A 118 -5.14 -11.47 -15.57
N LEU A 119 -4.01 -10.82 -15.23
CA LEU A 119 -2.66 -11.42 -15.24
C LEU A 119 -2.58 -12.71 -14.43
N ARG A 120 -3.31 -12.79 -13.30
CA ARG A 120 -3.33 -13.98 -12.44
C ARG A 120 -4.04 -15.15 -13.10
N ASP A 121 -5.08 -14.86 -13.88
CA ASP A 121 -5.91 -15.87 -14.51
C ASP A 121 -5.36 -16.27 -15.89
N ASP A 122 -4.67 -15.39 -16.58
CA ASP A 122 -3.80 -15.72 -17.72
C ASP A 122 -2.61 -16.59 -17.27
N MET A 123 -1.91 -16.22 -16.19
CA MET A 123 -0.87 -17.07 -15.59
C MET A 123 -1.41 -18.42 -15.10
N ARG A 124 -2.72 -18.55 -14.86
CA ARG A 124 -3.40 -19.82 -14.56
C ARG A 124 -3.66 -20.60 -15.84
N GLN A 125 -4.27 -19.98 -16.84
CA GLN A 125 -4.61 -20.58 -18.13
C GLN A 125 -3.35 -21.06 -18.88
N VAL A 126 -2.27 -20.27 -18.90
CA VAL A 126 -0.98 -20.66 -19.48
C VAL A 126 -0.38 -21.88 -18.79
N ARG A 127 -0.54 -22.03 -17.46
CA ARG A 127 -0.10 -23.24 -16.73
C ARG A 127 -0.95 -24.47 -17.07
N GLU A 128 -2.26 -24.30 -17.21
CA GLU A 128 -3.17 -25.38 -17.60
C GLU A 128 -2.94 -25.82 -19.05
N GLN A 129 -2.73 -24.87 -19.97
CA GLN A 129 -2.33 -25.14 -21.35
C GLN A 129 -0.96 -25.81 -21.44
N LEU A 130 0.04 -25.36 -20.67
CA LEU A 130 1.36 -25.98 -20.61
C LEU A 130 1.26 -27.43 -20.12
N ALA A 131 0.58 -27.68 -18.99
CA ALA A 131 0.39 -29.04 -18.47
C ALA A 131 -0.39 -29.94 -19.44
N ALA A 132 -1.34 -29.40 -20.21
CA ALA A 132 -2.03 -30.13 -21.27
C ALA A 132 -1.12 -30.41 -22.48
N ALA A 133 -0.26 -29.47 -22.86
CA ALA A 133 0.70 -29.64 -23.95
C ALA A 133 1.84 -30.61 -23.59
N GLU A 134 2.31 -30.59 -22.34
CA GLU A 134 3.29 -31.55 -21.80
C GLU A 134 2.74 -32.98 -21.79
N ARG A 135 1.47 -33.17 -21.38
CA ARG A 135 0.79 -34.46 -21.48
C ARG A 135 0.71 -34.94 -22.93
N ARG A 136 0.18 -34.11 -23.85
CA ARG A 136 0.14 -34.44 -25.29
C ARG A 136 1.52 -34.76 -25.87
N LYS A 137 2.58 -34.07 -25.43
CA LYS A 137 3.95 -34.35 -25.85
C LYS A 137 4.45 -35.70 -25.31
N ALA A 138 4.14 -36.05 -24.06
CA ALA A 138 4.49 -37.34 -23.47
C ALA A 138 3.70 -38.50 -24.12
N ASP A 139 2.41 -38.30 -24.38
CA ASP A 139 1.52 -39.28 -25.03
C ASP A 139 1.93 -39.53 -26.50
N ASN A 140 2.37 -38.48 -27.20
CA ASN A 140 2.82 -38.55 -28.60
C ASN A 140 4.36 -38.72 -28.76
N GLN A 141 5.13 -38.94 -27.69
CA GLN A 141 6.58 -39.08 -27.84
C GLN A 141 6.90 -40.43 -28.49
N GLU A 142 7.58 -40.42 -29.63
CA GLU A 142 8.07 -41.65 -30.25
C GLU A 142 9.17 -42.30 -29.37
N PRO A 143 9.10 -43.61 -29.11
CA PRO A 143 10.14 -44.31 -28.36
C PRO A 143 11.49 -44.26 -29.07
N ALA A 144 12.54 -43.99 -28.30
CA ALA A 144 13.94 -44.15 -28.71
C ALA A 144 14.35 -45.63 -28.93
N GLY A 145 13.43 -46.54 -28.62
CA GLY A 145 13.51 -47.97 -28.84
C GLY A 145 12.66 -48.72 -27.81
N TYR A 146 12.79 -50.04 -27.82
CA TYR A 146 12.00 -50.96 -27.00
C TYR A 146 12.92 -51.93 -26.25
N HIS A 147 12.73 -52.04 -24.94
CA HIS A 147 13.36 -53.06 -24.11
C HIS A 147 12.52 -54.34 -24.14
N VAL A 148 13.15 -55.50 -24.36
CA VAL A 148 12.56 -56.81 -24.08
C VAL A 148 13.01 -57.25 -22.69
N ILE A 149 12.06 -57.40 -21.77
CA ILE A 149 12.27 -57.57 -20.32
C ILE A 149 11.87 -58.98 -19.90
N LYS A 150 12.79 -59.67 -19.23
CA LYS A 150 12.62 -61.06 -18.76
C LYS A 150 11.63 -61.11 -17.58
N GLU A 151 11.08 -62.29 -17.30
CA GLU A 151 10.18 -62.52 -16.13
C GLU A 151 10.80 -62.07 -14.80
N CYS A 152 12.14 -62.05 -14.68
CA CYS A 152 12.88 -61.54 -13.52
C CYS A 152 13.09 -60.01 -13.50
N GLY A 153 12.36 -59.24 -14.32
CA GLY A 153 12.39 -57.77 -14.36
C GLY A 153 13.64 -57.16 -15.02
N LYS A 154 14.65 -57.95 -15.38
CA LYS A 154 15.87 -57.47 -16.05
C LYS A 154 15.65 -57.32 -17.55
N VAL A 155 16.14 -56.21 -18.12
CA VAL A 155 16.27 -56.02 -19.58
C VAL A 155 17.14 -57.14 -20.14
N GLY A 156 16.63 -57.85 -21.16
CA GLY A 156 17.37 -58.86 -21.90
C GLY A 156 18.09 -58.29 -23.11
N CYS A 157 17.44 -57.36 -23.83
CA CYS A 157 18.01 -56.59 -24.92
C CYS A 157 17.19 -55.30 -25.16
N SER A 158 17.76 -54.40 -25.96
CA SER A 158 17.11 -53.20 -26.50
C SER A 158 17.16 -53.27 -28.02
N VAL A 159 16.08 -52.87 -28.69
CA VAL A 159 15.97 -52.83 -30.16
C VAL A 159 15.29 -51.53 -30.61
N ALA A 160 15.45 -51.14 -31.87
CA ALA A 160 14.96 -49.85 -32.36
C ALA A 160 13.44 -49.85 -32.56
N THR A 161 12.86 -50.94 -33.08
CA THR A 161 11.44 -50.99 -33.46
C THR A 161 10.62 -51.94 -32.57
N LEU A 162 9.30 -51.69 -32.53
CA LEU A 162 8.36 -52.59 -31.86
C LEU A 162 8.35 -53.97 -32.51
N GLU A 163 8.38 -54.05 -33.84
CA GLU A 163 8.34 -55.30 -34.59
C GLU A 163 9.56 -56.20 -34.30
N GLU A 164 10.76 -55.62 -34.17
CA GLU A 164 11.95 -56.34 -33.69
C GLU A 164 11.77 -56.83 -32.24
N ALA A 165 11.16 -56.03 -31.37
CA ALA A 165 10.94 -56.39 -29.98
C ALA A 165 9.95 -57.56 -29.85
N GLU A 166 8.90 -57.57 -30.68
CA GLU A 166 7.91 -58.65 -30.76
C GLU A 166 8.50 -59.94 -31.34
N LYS A 167 9.25 -59.86 -32.45
CA LYS A 167 10.00 -60.99 -33.00
C LYS A 167 10.99 -61.56 -31.97
N THR A 168 11.70 -60.70 -31.24
CA THR A 168 12.67 -61.12 -30.22
C THR A 168 11.98 -61.74 -29.01
N ARG A 169 10.88 -61.16 -28.51
CA ARG A 169 10.02 -61.77 -27.47
C ARG A 169 9.55 -63.16 -27.91
N ASP A 170 8.97 -63.28 -29.10
CA ASP A 170 8.33 -64.50 -29.56
C ASP A 170 9.31 -65.63 -29.91
N PHE A 171 10.55 -65.30 -30.30
CA PHE A 171 11.63 -66.26 -30.50
C PHE A 171 12.26 -66.73 -29.18
N TRP A 172 12.48 -65.83 -28.21
CA TRP A 172 13.18 -66.18 -26.96
C TRP A 172 12.25 -66.73 -25.88
N ASN A 173 11.15 -66.04 -25.56
CA ASN A 173 10.13 -66.47 -24.60
C ASN A 173 8.90 -65.53 -24.67
N LYS A 174 7.74 -66.05 -25.12
CA LYS A 174 6.48 -65.29 -25.24
C LYS A 174 5.95 -64.65 -23.94
N LYS A 175 6.46 -65.04 -22.77
CA LYS A 175 6.12 -64.41 -21.48
C LYS A 175 6.93 -63.15 -21.15
N TRP A 176 7.97 -62.84 -21.92
CA TRP A 176 8.75 -61.62 -21.72
C TRP A 176 7.95 -60.38 -22.12
N THR A 177 8.14 -59.29 -21.39
CA THR A 177 7.36 -58.05 -21.58
C THR A 177 8.16 -57.03 -22.38
N ILE A 178 7.47 -56.24 -23.21
CA ILE A 178 8.09 -55.18 -23.99
C ILE A 178 7.75 -53.83 -23.34
N ARG A 179 8.71 -52.91 -23.24
CA ARG A 179 8.47 -51.52 -22.81
C ARG A 179 9.25 -50.54 -23.69
N PRO A 180 8.66 -49.39 -24.09
CA PRO A 180 9.40 -48.32 -24.74
C PRO A 180 10.39 -47.65 -23.77
N TYR A 181 11.43 -47.02 -24.32
CA TYR A 181 12.31 -46.09 -23.60
C TYR A 181 12.53 -44.80 -24.42
N PHE A 182 13.05 -43.75 -23.78
CA PHE A 182 13.20 -42.42 -24.38
C PHE A 182 14.56 -41.80 -24.04
N TYR A 183 15.13 -41.01 -24.96
CA TYR A 183 16.34 -40.21 -24.69
C TYR A 183 15.99 -38.91 -23.95
N THR A 184 16.83 -38.49 -23.01
CA THR A 184 16.55 -37.39 -22.08
C THR A 184 17.29 -36.10 -22.42
N ALA A 185 16.68 -35.27 -23.26
CA ALA A 185 16.79 -33.81 -23.22
C ALA A 185 15.56 -33.24 -23.93
N GLN A 186 14.65 -32.58 -23.20
CA GLN A 186 13.54 -31.90 -23.86
C GLN A 186 14.05 -30.64 -24.57
N PRO A 187 13.64 -30.36 -25.82
CA PRO A 187 13.97 -29.10 -26.48
C PRO A 187 13.30 -27.94 -25.72
N ALA A 188 13.98 -26.79 -25.68
CA ALA A 188 13.47 -25.57 -25.04
C ALA A 188 12.06 -25.22 -25.56
N SER A 189 11.21 -24.72 -24.66
CA SER A 189 9.83 -24.35 -25.03
C SER A 189 9.79 -23.18 -26.02
N GLU A 190 8.70 -23.07 -26.79
CA GLU A 190 8.48 -21.97 -27.73
C GLU A 190 8.61 -20.60 -27.04
N ARG A 191 8.05 -20.49 -25.83
CA ARG A 191 8.12 -19.32 -24.95
C ARG A 191 9.56 -18.95 -24.55
N GLU A 192 10.42 -19.95 -24.36
CA GLU A 192 11.85 -19.76 -24.07
C GLU A 192 12.65 -19.40 -25.33
N ARG A 193 12.24 -19.86 -26.52
CA ARG A 193 12.82 -19.37 -27.79
C ARG A 193 12.51 -17.88 -27.99
N ILE A 194 11.23 -17.52 -27.87
CA ILE A 194 10.73 -16.13 -27.97
C ILE A 194 11.42 -15.22 -26.95
N ARG A 195 11.59 -15.67 -25.70
CA ARG A 195 12.26 -14.87 -24.64
C ARG A 195 13.71 -14.54 -24.99
N ARG A 196 14.45 -15.45 -25.63
CA ARG A 196 15.82 -15.18 -26.09
C ARG A 196 15.84 -14.27 -27.32
N GLU A 197 15.00 -14.53 -28.33
CA GLU A 197 14.86 -13.67 -29.51
C GLU A 197 14.55 -12.21 -29.10
N HIS A 198 13.65 -12.03 -28.13
CA HIS A 198 13.36 -10.72 -27.55
C HIS A 198 14.55 -10.12 -26.79
N ALA A 199 15.27 -10.89 -25.99
CA ALA A 199 16.44 -10.40 -25.25
C ALA A 199 17.58 -9.94 -26.19
N GLU A 200 17.85 -10.71 -27.25
CA GLU A 200 18.84 -10.39 -28.28
C GLU A 200 18.46 -9.10 -29.04
N TRP A 201 17.17 -8.95 -29.39
CA TRP A 201 16.64 -7.72 -30.00
C TRP A 201 16.68 -6.51 -29.04
N SER A 202 16.33 -6.69 -27.77
CA SER A 202 16.35 -5.65 -26.74
C SER A 202 17.76 -5.11 -26.50
N ASP A 203 18.77 -5.98 -26.45
CA ASP A 203 20.17 -5.55 -26.33
C ASP A 203 20.69 -4.87 -27.59
N ALA A 204 20.31 -5.36 -28.78
CA ALA A 204 20.68 -4.72 -30.04
C ALA A 204 20.02 -3.34 -30.25
N THR A 205 18.83 -3.12 -29.69
CA THR A 205 18.03 -1.90 -29.88
C THR A 205 18.30 -0.85 -28.81
N PHE A 206 18.41 -1.25 -27.54
CA PHE A 206 18.51 -0.34 -26.39
C PHE A 206 19.87 -0.36 -25.70
N GLY A 207 20.71 -1.37 -25.94
CA GLY A 207 22.03 -1.49 -25.34
C GLY A 207 22.01 -1.76 -23.83
N ASP A 208 23.05 -1.29 -23.14
CA ASP A 208 23.27 -1.46 -21.70
C ASP A 208 22.43 -0.46 -20.88
N VAL A 209 21.12 -0.71 -20.82
CA VAL A 209 20.17 0.00 -19.94
C VAL A 209 19.72 -0.89 -18.78
N GLY A 210 19.50 -0.27 -17.62
CA GLY A 210 19.05 -0.95 -16.41
C GLY A 210 17.53 -1.24 -16.36
N PRO A 211 17.07 -2.04 -15.38
CA PRO A 211 15.70 -2.58 -15.35
C PRO A 211 14.61 -1.53 -15.08
N VAL A 212 14.96 -0.33 -14.60
CA VAL A 212 14.02 0.75 -14.25
C VAL A 212 13.26 1.28 -15.47
N GLY A 213 13.86 1.26 -16.67
CA GLY A 213 13.20 1.66 -17.92
C GLY A 213 12.02 0.73 -18.24
N PRO A 214 12.26 -0.57 -18.48
CA PRO A 214 11.21 -1.56 -18.71
C PRO A 214 10.15 -1.60 -17.60
N LEU A 215 10.52 -1.43 -16.31
CA LEU A 215 9.55 -1.38 -15.22
C LEU A 215 8.62 -0.15 -15.26
N LYS A 216 9.11 1.02 -15.70
CA LYS A 216 8.27 2.21 -15.93
C LYS A 216 7.39 2.08 -17.17
N HIS A 217 7.85 1.34 -18.18
CA HIS A 217 7.06 1.03 -19.37
C HIS A 217 5.94 0.05 -19.03
N LEU A 218 6.25 -1.01 -18.26
CA LEU A 218 5.29 -2.00 -17.76
C LEU A 218 4.10 -1.39 -17.00
N SER A 219 4.28 -0.21 -16.37
CA SER A 219 3.18 0.52 -15.73
C SER A 219 2.21 1.20 -16.71
N LYS A 220 2.56 1.35 -18.00
CA LYS A 220 1.70 1.91 -19.05
C LYS A 220 0.94 0.81 -19.77
N GLU A 221 1.62 -0.20 -20.32
CA GLU A 221 0.97 -1.35 -20.96
C GLU A 221 0.01 -2.06 -20.00
N ALA A 222 0.24 -1.98 -18.68
CA ALA A 222 -0.74 -2.38 -17.68
C ALA A 222 -2.05 -1.56 -17.76
N LEU A 223 -1.99 -0.23 -17.84
CA LEU A 223 -3.18 0.62 -17.99
C LEU A 223 -3.87 0.44 -19.35
N GLU A 224 -3.09 0.14 -20.40
CA GLU A 224 -3.61 -0.07 -21.75
C GLU A 224 -4.30 -1.47 -21.83
N ALA A 225 -3.70 -2.51 -21.25
CA ALA A 225 -4.36 -3.81 -20.97
C ALA A 225 -5.56 -3.71 -20.02
N ALA A 226 -5.60 -2.74 -19.11
CA ALA A 226 -6.77 -2.52 -18.24
C ALA A 226 -7.95 -1.92 -19.00
N ALA A 227 -7.68 -1.11 -20.03
CA ALA A 227 -8.70 -0.47 -20.86
C ALA A 227 -9.30 -1.45 -21.87
N GLU A 228 -8.47 -2.29 -22.52
CA GLU A 228 -8.91 -3.30 -23.48
C GLU A 228 -8.41 -4.73 -23.12
N PRO A 229 -8.89 -5.36 -22.02
CA PRO A 229 -8.37 -6.67 -21.55
C PRO A 229 -8.51 -7.83 -22.53
N GLY A 230 -9.26 -7.64 -23.62
CA GLY A 230 -9.45 -8.62 -24.69
C GLY A 230 -8.39 -8.56 -25.80
N ASP A 231 -7.55 -7.52 -25.88
CA ASP A 231 -6.44 -7.51 -26.84
C ASP A 231 -5.19 -8.18 -26.27
N LEU A 232 -4.61 -9.07 -27.08
CA LEU A 232 -3.47 -9.91 -26.69
C LEU A 232 -2.11 -9.22 -26.93
N SER A 233 -2.08 -8.06 -27.58
CA SER A 233 -0.85 -7.27 -27.76
C SER A 233 -0.36 -6.76 -26.40
N GLU A 234 -1.22 -6.07 -25.67
CA GLU A 234 -0.92 -5.49 -24.34
C GLU A 234 -0.43 -6.55 -23.33
N TRP A 235 -1.03 -7.75 -23.38
CA TRP A 235 -0.59 -8.91 -22.59
C TRP A 235 0.81 -9.42 -22.98
N ALA A 236 1.18 -9.33 -24.27
CA ALA A 236 2.50 -9.70 -24.75
C ALA A 236 3.55 -8.66 -24.38
N ASP A 237 3.27 -7.37 -24.53
CA ASP A 237 4.21 -6.28 -24.19
C ASP A 237 4.48 -6.19 -22.68
N MET A 238 3.47 -6.37 -21.83
CA MET A 238 3.69 -6.60 -20.39
C MET A 238 4.61 -7.80 -20.12
N GLN A 239 4.47 -8.90 -20.87
CA GLN A 239 5.31 -10.08 -20.70
C GLN A 239 6.75 -9.83 -21.15
N PHE A 240 6.97 -9.13 -22.26
CA PHE A 240 8.29 -8.76 -22.77
C PHE A 240 9.03 -7.84 -21.80
N LEU A 241 8.36 -6.78 -21.33
CA LEU A 241 8.95 -5.79 -20.41
C LEU A 241 9.28 -6.39 -19.04
N LEU A 242 8.45 -7.31 -18.52
CA LEU A 242 8.73 -8.03 -17.28
C LEU A 242 9.97 -8.94 -17.41
N TRP A 243 10.11 -9.66 -18.53
CA TRP A 243 11.30 -10.48 -18.79
C TRP A 243 12.57 -9.63 -18.93
N ASP A 244 12.48 -8.49 -19.62
CA ASP A 244 13.61 -7.58 -19.82
C ASP A 244 14.05 -6.94 -18.51
N ALA A 245 13.10 -6.52 -17.66
CA ALA A 245 13.35 -6.05 -16.31
C ALA A 245 14.05 -7.11 -15.44
N GLN A 246 13.58 -8.36 -15.45
CA GLN A 246 14.21 -9.45 -14.68
C GLN A 246 15.64 -9.71 -15.15
N ARG A 247 15.85 -9.79 -16.47
CA ARG A 247 17.14 -10.02 -17.13
C ARG A 247 18.14 -8.90 -16.83
N ARG A 248 17.74 -7.64 -17.01
CA ARG A 248 18.56 -6.45 -16.72
C ARG A 248 18.80 -6.23 -15.22
N ALA A 249 18.00 -6.83 -14.35
CA ALA A 249 18.25 -6.90 -12.91
C ALA A 249 19.17 -8.08 -12.49
N GLY A 250 19.58 -8.94 -13.42
CA GLY A 250 20.39 -10.13 -13.14
C GLY A 250 19.65 -11.25 -12.39
N ILE A 251 18.31 -11.25 -12.41
CA ILE A 251 17.47 -12.20 -11.69
C ILE A 251 17.34 -13.48 -12.51
N SER A 252 17.77 -14.62 -11.97
CA SER A 252 17.61 -15.93 -12.61
C SER A 252 16.20 -16.51 -12.43
N ASP A 253 15.82 -17.44 -13.30
CA ASP A 253 14.53 -18.12 -13.22
C ASP A 253 14.38 -18.97 -11.94
N GLU A 254 15.48 -19.54 -11.43
CA GLU A 254 15.50 -20.22 -10.14
C GLU A 254 15.27 -19.25 -8.97
N GLN A 255 15.92 -18.08 -9.00
CA GLN A 255 15.79 -17.05 -7.95
C GLN A 255 14.36 -16.51 -7.86
N ILE A 256 13.75 -16.12 -8.99
CA ILE A 256 12.37 -15.65 -9.00
C ILE A 256 11.39 -16.78 -8.65
N THR A 257 11.64 -18.02 -9.08
CA THR A 257 10.81 -19.18 -8.70
C THR A 257 10.85 -19.45 -7.20
N HIS A 258 12.03 -19.38 -6.56
CA HIS A 258 12.17 -19.53 -5.11
C HIS A 258 11.39 -18.43 -4.37
N ALA A 259 11.61 -17.17 -4.74
CA ALA A 259 10.91 -16.03 -4.16
C ALA A 259 9.38 -16.12 -4.35
N MET A 260 8.91 -16.62 -5.49
CA MET A 260 7.49 -16.87 -5.74
C MET A 260 6.91 -17.98 -4.83
N VAL A 261 7.67 -19.06 -4.56
CA VAL A 261 7.25 -20.13 -3.65
C VAL A 261 7.14 -19.61 -2.20
N GLU A 262 8.15 -18.90 -1.72
CA GLU A 262 8.16 -18.29 -0.38
C GLU A 262 7.03 -17.25 -0.23
N LYS A 263 6.87 -16.37 -1.22
CA LYS A 263 5.82 -15.35 -1.21
C LYS A 263 4.41 -15.96 -1.28
N LEU A 264 4.24 -17.07 -2.01
CA LEU A 264 2.97 -17.80 -2.05
C LEU A 264 2.65 -18.46 -0.71
N ALA A 265 3.65 -19.01 0.00
CA ALA A 265 3.46 -19.53 1.35
C ALA A 265 3.00 -18.42 2.33
N ILE A 266 3.69 -17.27 2.31
CA ILE A 266 3.32 -16.09 3.12
C ILE A 266 1.93 -15.54 2.75
N ASN A 267 1.56 -15.57 1.46
CA ASN A 267 0.24 -15.10 1.03
C ASN A 267 -0.90 -16.05 1.45
N LYS A 268 -0.63 -17.36 1.60
CA LYS A 268 -1.60 -18.35 2.08
C LYS A 268 -1.88 -18.28 3.59
N THR A 269 -0.99 -17.69 4.40
CA THR A 269 -1.19 -17.53 5.86
C THR A 269 -1.82 -16.18 6.25
N ARG A 270 -2.05 -15.29 5.28
CA ARG A 270 -2.62 -13.96 5.50
C ARG A 270 -4.14 -13.97 5.47
N GLN A 271 -4.73 -13.06 6.24
CA GLN A 271 -6.15 -12.70 6.12
C GLN A 271 -6.34 -11.67 4.99
N TRP A 272 -7.44 -11.79 4.26
CA TRP A 272 -7.78 -10.97 3.09
C TRP A 272 -9.24 -10.51 3.22
N PRO A 273 -9.59 -9.28 2.77
CA PRO A 273 -10.97 -8.81 2.77
C PRO A 273 -11.85 -9.58 1.78
N GLU A 274 -13.18 -9.41 1.89
CA GLU A 274 -14.16 -10.07 1.03
C GLU A 274 -13.94 -9.81 -0.47
N PRO A 275 -14.36 -10.74 -1.35
CA PRO A 275 -14.25 -10.56 -2.79
C PRO A 275 -15.04 -9.37 -3.33
N LYS A 276 -14.32 -8.31 -3.72
CA LYS A 276 -14.79 -7.29 -4.66
C LYS A 276 -14.16 -7.50 -6.03
N ASP A 277 -14.93 -7.16 -7.07
CA ASP A 277 -14.46 -7.15 -8.46
C ASP A 277 -13.91 -5.76 -8.79
N GLY A 278 -12.85 -5.69 -9.61
CA GLY A 278 -12.13 -4.46 -9.96
C GLY A 278 -11.48 -3.66 -8.80
N GLU A 279 -11.51 -4.15 -7.56
CA GLU A 279 -11.09 -3.40 -6.35
C GLU A 279 -10.08 -4.20 -5.50
N PRO A 280 -8.85 -3.66 -5.36
CA PRO A 280 -7.16 -4.76 -4.39
C PRO A 280 -7.37 -4.96 -2.93
N ARG A 281 -7.64 -6.24 -2.71
CA ARG A 281 -7.52 -7.01 -1.50
C ARG A 281 -6.06 -6.95 -1.04
N LEU A 282 -5.67 -5.82 -0.47
CA LEU A 282 -4.50 -5.71 0.37
C LEU A 282 -4.74 -6.62 1.58
N HIS A 283 -3.78 -7.49 1.87
CA HIS A 283 -3.77 -8.28 3.10
C HIS A 283 -4.05 -7.40 4.33
N ILE A 284 -4.89 -7.90 5.23
CA ILE A 284 -5.21 -7.19 6.47
C ILE A 284 -3.92 -7.10 7.29
N LYS A 285 -3.46 -5.87 7.54
CA LYS A 285 -2.38 -5.60 8.50
C LYS A 285 -3.01 -5.46 9.87
N GLU A 286 -2.76 -6.42 10.76
CA GLU A 286 -2.94 -6.19 12.18
C GLU A 286 -2.06 -5.00 12.58
N GLN A 287 -2.67 -3.93 13.08
CA GLN A 287 -1.91 -2.84 13.68
C GLN A 287 -1.37 -3.36 15.02
N PRO A 288 -0.05 -3.33 15.27
CA PRO A 288 0.47 -3.67 16.58
C PRO A 288 -0.06 -2.62 17.56
N ALA A 289 -0.88 -3.05 18.51
CA ALA A 289 -1.32 -2.19 19.60
C ALA A 289 -0.08 -1.65 20.33
N GLN A 290 0.11 -0.33 20.32
CA GLN A 290 1.22 0.30 21.02
C GLN A 290 0.99 0.22 22.53
N VAL A 291 1.41 -0.89 23.12
CA VAL A 291 1.48 -1.06 24.58
C VAL A 291 2.61 -0.19 25.08
N VAL A 292 2.27 1.03 25.51
CA VAL A 292 3.14 1.81 26.42
C VAL A 292 3.20 1.00 27.73
N PRO A 293 4.38 0.55 28.19
CA PRO A 293 4.46 -0.23 29.42
C PRO A 293 4.06 0.62 30.63
N ASP A 294 3.30 0.05 31.56
CA ASP A 294 2.91 0.74 32.82
C ASP A 294 4.13 1.31 33.58
N ASP A 295 5.29 0.66 33.47
CA ASP A 295 6.53 1.11 34.12
C ASP A 295 7.14 2.35 33.45
N LEU A 296 6.88 2.57 32.15
CA LEU A 296 7.23 3.81 31.46
C LEU A 296 6.31 4.96 31.93
N VAL A 297 5.01 4.68 32.12
CA VAL A 297 4.05 5.65 32.66
C VAL A 297 4.42 6.06 34.09
N LYS A 298 4.77 5.10 34.96
CA LYS A 298 5.29 5.36 36.31
C LYS A 298 6.59 6.17 36.29
N ALA A 299 7.51 5.86 35.37
CA ALA A 299 8.76 6.61 35.23
C ALA A 299 8.53 8.07 34.80
N PHE A 300 7.59 8.34 33.90
CA PHE A 300 7.20 9.70 33.53
C PHE A 300 6.54 10.46 34.68
N ILE A 301 5.60 9.84 35.41
CA ILE A 301 4.96 10.47 36.58
C ILE A 301 6.01 10.82 37.63
N SER A 302 6.88 9.88 37.99
CA SER A 302 7.93 10.12 39.01
C SER A 302 9.00 11.12 38.57
N ALA A 303 9.23 11.28 37.26
CA ALA A 303 10.09 12.34 36.73
C ALA A 303 9.43 13.73 36.86
N ILE A 304 8.12 13.84 36.64
CA ILE A 304 7.34 15.08 36.78
C ILE A 304 7.27 15.49 38.26
N GLU A 305 6.91 14.57 39.16
CA GLU A 305 6.88 14.80 40.62
C GLU A 305 8.22 15.34 41.12
N LYS A 306 9.33 14.76 40.67
CA LYS A 306 10.69 15.14 41.08
C LYS A 306 11.16 16.48 40.52
N GLU A 307 10.69 16.88 39.35
CA GLU A 307 10.97 18.21 38.79
C GLU A 307 10.09 19.29 39.46
N GLN A 308 8.87 18.93 39.89
CA GLN A 308 8.04 19.80 40.73
C GLN A 308 8.66 20.03 42.12
N ASP A 309 9.18 19.00 42.79
CA ASP A 309 9.97 19.14 44.03
C ASP A 309 11.19 20.06 43.86
N ARG A 310 11.81 20.08 42.66
CA ARG A 310 12.92 20.99 42.33
C ARG A 310 12.46 22.45 42.23
N LEU A 311 11.27 22.68 41.67
CA LEU A 311 10.69 24.01 41.45
C LEU A 311 10.07 24.60 42.72
N PHE A 312 9.55 23.77 43.64
CA PHE A 312 9.07 24.20 44.97
C PHE A 312 10.15 24.84 45.88
N GLY A 313 11.43 24.76 45.49
CA GLY A 313 12.55 25.42 46.18
C GLY A 313 12.82 26.87 45.75
N GLU A 314 12.18 27.35 44.68
CA GLU A 314 12.25 28.72 44.20
C GLU A 314 10.87 29.37 44.34
N ASP A 315 10.82 30.63 44.79
CA ASP A 315 9.64 31.24 45.44
C ASP A 315 8.55 31.70 44.43
N TYR A 316 7.97 30.74 43.71
CA TYR A 316 7.00 30.96 42.62
C TYR A 316 5.62 30.39 42.97
N LEU A 317 4.62 31.26 43.09
CA LEU A 317 3.31 30.91 43.63
C LEU A 317 2.29 30.58 42.53
N MET A 318 1.88 29.31 42.40
CA MET A 318 0.60 28.96 41.77
C MET A 318 0.07 27.59 42.28
N ASP A 319 -1.25 27.42 42.32
CA ASP A 319 -1.91 26.25 42.92
C ASP A 319 -1.75 24.95 42.11
N SER A 320 -0.59 24.30 42.30
CA SER A 320 -0.25 23.00 41.70
C SER A 320 -1.26 21.87 42.04
N LYS A 321 -1.99 22.01 43.14
CA LYS A 321 -2.85 20.95 43.70
C LYS A 321 -4.03 20.60 42.80
N ASP A 322 -4.75 21.59 42.28
CA ASP A 322 -5.93 21.39 41.46
C ASP A 322 -5.57 20.76 40.11
N CYS A 323 -4.40 21.11 39.56
CA CYS A 323 -3.88 20.53 38.32
C CYS A 323 -3.55 19.03 38.49
N VAL A 324 -2.99 18.63 39.64
CA VAL A 324 -2.75 17.22 39.98
C VAL A 324 -4.04 16.44 40.14
N ASP A 325 -5.09 17.02 40.73
CA ASP A 325 -6.38 16.35 40.89
C ASP A 325 -7.15 16.24 39.54
N VAL A 326 -7.08 17.24 38.65
CA VAL A 326 -7.62 17.13 37.27
C VAL A 326 -6.95 16.01 36.47
N ILE A 327 -5.61 15.92 36.53
CA ILE A 327 -4.85 14.84 35.86
C ILE A 327 -5.23 13.46 36.43
N ARG A 328 -5.49 13.39 37.75
CA ARG A 328 -5.93 12.18 38.45
C ARG A 328 -7.35 11.76 38.06
N GLU A 329 -8.29 12.69 37.92
CA GLU A 329 -9.65 12.40 37.47
C GLU A 329 -9.70 11.91 36.02
N GLU A 330 -9.01 12.59 35.09
CA GLU A 330 -8.98 12.15 33.69
C GLU A 330 -8.26 10.80 33.50
N ALA A 331 -7.21 10.52 34.29
CA ALA A 331 -6.59 9.19 34.32
C ALA A 331 -7.57 8.10 34.81
N GLN A 332 -8.45 8.39 35.77
CA GLN A 332 -9.50 7.47 36.22
C GLN A 332 -10.64 7.34 35.18
N ARG A 333 -11.02 8.43 34.51
CA ARG A 333 -12.02 8.47 33.43
C ARG A 333 -11.59 7.62 32.24
N LEU A 334 -10.35 7.77 31.78
CA LEU A 334 -9.76 6.98 30.69
C LEU A 334 -9.70 5.49 31.02
N ASN A 335 -9.28 5.13 32.24
CA ASN A 335 -9.30 3.73 32.69
C ASN A 335 -10.73 3.15 32.78
N SER A 336 -11.71 3.95 33.18
CA SER A 336 -13.12 3.55 33.24
C SER A 336 -13.71 3.32 31.84
N CYS A 337 -13.41 4.18 30.87
CA CYS A 337 -13.74 3.97 29.46
C CYS A 337 -13.04 2.74 28.86
N ARG A 338 -11.80 2.43 29.29
CA ARG A 338 -11.10 1.21 28.88
C ARG A 338 -11.78 -0.06 29.42
N ALA A 339 -12.25 -0.03 30.67
CA ALA A 339 -12.96 -1.16 31.29
C ALA A 339 -14.32 -1.45 30.62
N SER A 340 -15.10 -0.42 30.27
CA SER A 340 -16.40 -0.60 29.61
C SER A 340 -16.26 -1.11 28.17
N MET A 341 -15.27 -0.64 27.39
CA MET A 341 -15.02 -1.18 26.05
C MET A 341 -14.55 -2.64 26.07
N LEU A 342 -13.81 -3.08 27.09
CA LEU A 342 -13.44 -4.49 27.25
C LEU A 342 -14.62 -5.40 27.62
N GLN A 343 -15.63 -4.91 28.33
CA GLN A 343 -16.85 -5.67 28.62
C GLN A 343 -17.88 -5.65 27.48
N GLY A 344 -17.86 -4.63 26.62
CA GLY A 344 -18.74 -4.53 25.45
C GLY A 344 -18.46 -5.55 24.34
N GLY A 345 -17.25 -6.13 24.30
CA GLY A 345 -16.82 -7.10 23.27
C GLY A 345 -17.25 -8.56 23.50
N ALA A 346 -18.16 -8.83 24.46
CA ALA A 346 -18.51 -10.19 24.88
C ALA A 346 -20.04 -10.45 24.89
N LYS A 347 -20.68 -10.30 23.73
CA LYS A 347 -22.04 -10.81 23.43
C LYS A 347 -22.15 -11.26 21.98
#